data_AF-A0A7V8DKU5-F1
#
_entry.id   AF-A0A7V8DKU5-F1
#
_cell.length_a   1.000
_cell.length_b   1.000
_cell.length_c   1.000
_cell.angle_alpha   90.00
_cell.angle_beta   90.00
_cell.angle_gamma   90.00
#
_symmetry.space_group_name_H-M   'P 1'
#
loop_
_entity.id
_entity.type
_entity.pdbx_description
1 polymer ?
#
loop_
_entity_poly.entity_id
_entity_poly.type
_entity_poly.pdbx_seq_one_letter_code
_entity_poly.pdbx_strand_id
1 'polypeptide(L)'
;MTTAANIQNVIQAIGNQSKAVRTLINGNLADLAGLSTTAKNNLVAAINELKAAIDALGSAAIINDAATNSVNTWSSTKIDTQITAALAALTSGAPGALDTLDELALALGDDANFAATITTALSNRVRFDAAQALTAPQKVQANTNIGAVSLTDFGAIDTDYVAIFNAALV
;
A
#
# COMPACT_ATOMS: atom_id res chain seq x y z
N MET A 1 -23.63 21.42 90.88
CA MET A 1 -23.12 20.18 90.25
C MET A 1 -22.66 19.23 91.34
N THR A 2 -23.07 17.96 91.29
CA THR A 2 -22.67 16.95 92.28
C THR A 2 -21.36 16.28 91.85
N THR A 3 -20.61 15.73 92.80
CA THR A 3 -19.40 14.92 92.51
C THR A 3 -19.71 13.79 91.53
N ALA A 4 -20.88 13.15 91.66
CA ALA A 4 -21.34 12.12 90.73
C ALA A 4 -21.49 12.66 89.29
N ALA A 5 -22.10 13.84 89.11
CA ALA A 5 -22.23 14.47 87.81
C ALA A 5 -20.87 14.84 87.19
N ASN A 6 -19.92 15.30 88.01
CA ASN A 6 -18.56 15.64 87.54
C ASN A 6 -17.82 14.39 87.05
N ILE A 7 -17.89 13.29 87.82
CA ILE A 7 -17.28 12.01 87.45
C ILE A 7 -17.92 11.49 86.15
N GLN A 8 -19.25 11.56 86.04
CA GLN A 8 -19.97 11.13 84.85
C GLN A 8 -19.55 11.95 83.60
N ASN A 9 -19.36 13.26 83.74
CA ASN A 9 -18.93 14.14 82.66
C ASN A 9 -17.49 13.83 82.21
N VAL A 10 -16.58 13.60 83.16
CA VAL A 10 -15.19 13.22 82.83
C VAL A 10 -15.13 11.89 82.10
N ILE A 11 -15.88 10.88 82.56
CA ILE A 11 -15.92 9.56 81.92
C ILE A 11 -16.48 9.68 80.48
N GLN A 12 -17.56 10.44 80.29
CA GLN A 12 -18.11 10.70 78.94
C GLN A 12 -17.12 11.43 78.04
N ALA A 13 -16.41 12.44 78.56
CA ALA A 13 -15.40 13.17 77.80
C ALA A 13 -14.25 12.25 77.35
N ILE A 14 -13.73 11.40 78.25
CA ILE A 14 -12.69 10.42 77.92
C ILE A 14 -13.19 9.41 76.89
N GLY A 15 -14.43 8.92 77.02
CA GLY A 15 -15.04 8.01 76.06
C GLY A 15 -15.15 8.62 74.65
N ASN A 16 -15.60 9.88 74.57
CA ASN A 16 -15.71 10.61 73.31
C ASN A 16 -14.34 10.87 72.67
N GLN A 17 -13.35 11.30 73.45
CA GLN A 17 -11.97 11.49 72.98
C GLN A 17 -11.35 10.18 72.50
N SER A 18 -11.55 9.09 73.24
CA SER A 18 -11.07 7.75 72.87
C SER A 18 -11.69 7.26 71.55
N LYS A 19 -12.97 7.54 71.33
CA LYS A 19 -13.65 7.26 70.05
C LYS A 19 -13.06 8.09 68.91
N ALA A 20 -12.83 9.38 69.11
CA ALA A 20 -12.23 10.27 68.10
C ALA A 20 -10.81 9.82 67.71
N VAL A 21 -9.96 9.51 68.70
CA VAL A 21 -8.61 8.99 68.48
C VAL A 21 -8.66 7.66 67.72
N ARG A 22 -9.58 6.77 68.07
CA ARG A 22 -9.77 5.50 67.35
C ARG A 22 -10.18 5.73 65.90
N THR A 23 -11.04 6.71 65.62
CA THR A 23 -11.42 7.09 64.25
C THR A 23 -10.24 7.65 63.44
N LEU A 24 -9.42 8.51 64.05
CA LEU A 24 -8.23 9.07 63.41
C LEU A 24 -7.16 8.00 63.14
N ILE A 25 -6.92 7.10 64.10
CA ILE A 25 -5.92 6.02 63.99
C ILE A 25 -6.37 4.94 63.00
N ASN A 26 -7.66 4.58 62.99
CA ASN A 26 -8.21 3.61 62.04
C ASN A 26 -8.60 4.25 60.69
N GLY A 27 -7.94 5.36 60.32
CA GLY A 27 -7.93 5.89 58.97
C GLY A 27 -9.24 6.52 58.49
N ASN A 28 -10.01 7.21 59.33
CA ASN A 28 -11.27 7.85 58.90
C ASN A 28 -12.23 6.85 58.21
N LEU A 29 -12.69 5.82 58.93
CA LEU A 29 -13.62 4.78 58.45
C LEU A 29 -14.87 5.30 57.67
N ALA A 30 -15.22 6.58 57.80
CA ALA A 30 -16.32 7.22 57.08
C ALA A 30 -15.93 7.79 55.69
N ASP A 31 -14.66 8.07 55.42
CA ASP A 31 -14.21 8.75 54.18
C ASP A 31 -13.66 7.78 53.11
N LEU A 32 -13.56 6.48 53.44
CA LEU A 32 -13.13 5.44 52.49
C LEU A 32 -14.24 5.06 51.50
N ALA A 33 -15.48 5.47 51.76
CA ALA A 33 -16.60 5.26 50.86
C ALA A 33 -16.38 5.95 49.50
N GLY A 34 -15.64 7.07 49.49
CA GLY A 34 -15.30 7.83 48.29
C GLY A 34 -14.16 7.26 47.45
N LEU A 35 -13.45 6.22 47.93
CA LEU A 35 -12.42 5.56 47.13
C LEU A 35 -13.07 4.82 45.96
N SER A 36 -12.49 4.96 44.76
CA SER A 36 -12.87 4.21 43.56
C SER A 36 -12.18 2.84 43.45
N THR A 37 -11.22 2.55 44.32
CA THR A 37 -10.55 1.26 44.41
C THR A 37 -11.48 0.16 44.92
N THR A 38 -11.17 -1.09 44.59
CA THR A 38 -11.93 -2.26 45.07
C THR A 38 -11.66 -2.52 46.54
N ALA A 39 -10.40 -2.36 46.98
CA ALA A 39 -9.98 -2.46 48.36
C ALA A 39 -10.30 -1.17 49.12
N LYS A 40 -11.23 -1.25 50.09
CA LYS A 40 -11.71 -0.12 50.92
C LYS A 40 -11.53 -0.34 52.43
N ASN A 41 -10.72 -1.33 52.82
CA ASN A 41 -10.53 -1.71 54.23
C ASN A 41 -9.66 -0.69 54.97
N ASN A 42 -8.66 -0.11 54.28
CA ASN A 42 -7.80 0.98 54.73
C ASN A 42 -7.10 1.63 53.52
N LEU A 43 -6.46 2.79 53.70
CA LEU A 43 -5.73 3.48 52.64
C LEU A 43 -4.53 2.68 52.09
N VAL A 44 -3.86 1.89 52.94
CA VAL A 44 -2.70 1.09 52.52
C VAL A 44 -3.12 0.02 51.50
N ALA A 45 -4.27 -0.63 51.72
CA ALA A 45 -4.82 -1.62 50.80
C ALA A 45 -5.18 -0.99 49.45
N ALA A 46 -5.83 0.18 49.46
CA ALA A 46 -6.15 0.92 48.24
C ALA A 46 -4.89 1.36 47.46
N ILE A 47 -3.86 1.83 48.17
CA ILE A 47 -2.57 2.21 47.57
C ILE A 47 -1.86 0.99 46.96
N ASN A 48 -1.89 -0.15 47.65
CA ASN A 48 -1.28 -1.38 47.13
C ASN A 48 -2.00 -1.90 45.88
N GLU A 49 -3.34 -1.79 45.80
CA GLU A 49 -4.11 -2.09 44.59
C GLU A 49 -3.70 -1.17 43.43
N LEU A 50 -3.63 0.15 43.66
CA LEU A 50 -3.21 1.10 42.65
C LEU A 50 -1.77 0.81 42.18
N LYS A 51 -0.87 0.50 43.11
CA LYS A 51 0.51 0.11 42.78
C LYS A 51 0.55 -1.12 41.88
N ALA A 52 -0.22 -2.16 42.20
CA ALA A 52 -0.29 -3.37 41.38
C ALA A 52 -0.82 -3.07 39.96
N ALA A 53 -1.84 -2.20 39.85
CA ALA A 53 -2.35 -1.76 38.56
C ALA A 53 -1.29 -0.97 37.75
N ILE A 54 -0.54 -0.08 38.40
CA ILE A 54 0.55 0.69 37.76
C ILE A 54 1.70 -0.23 37.35
N ASP A 55 2.09 -1.19 38.19
CA ASP A 55 3.14 -2.16 37.87
C ASP A 55 2.73 -3.04 36.67
N ALA A 56 1.43 -3.34 36.54
CA ALA A 56 0.87 -4.04 35.38
C ALA A 56 0.91 -3.18 34.09
N LEU A 57 0.80 -1.84 34.20
CA LEU A 57 1.00 -0.93 33.07
C LEU A 57 2.49 -0.77 32.71
N GLY A 58 3.38 -0.82 33.70
CA GLY A 58 4.82 -0.58 33.58
C GLY A 58 5.63 -1.79 33.09
N SER A 59 5.02 -2.97 33.01
CA SER A 59 5.65 -4.09 32.32
C SER A 59 5.56 -3.85 30.81
N ALA A 60 6.62 -4.18 30.07
CA ALA A 60 6.76 -4.15 28.61
C ALA A 60 5.74 -5.04 27.84
N ALA A 61 4.55 -5.27 28.41
CA ALA A 61 3.51 -6.15 27.94
C ALA A 61 2.64 -5.54 26.83
N ILE A 62 2.64 -4.21 26.64
CA ILE A 62 1.93 -3.61 25.49
C ILE A 62 2.91 -3.23 24.39
N ILE A 63 4.01 -2.52 24.67
CA ILE A 63 4.99 -2.12 23.65
C ILE A 63 6.17 -3.08 23.68
N ASN A 64 6.32 -3.90 22.64
CA ASN A 64 7.40 -4.87 22.52
C ASN A 64 7.87 -5.03 21.07
N ASP A 65 9.02 -4.44 20.75
CA ASP A 65 9.59 -4.44 19.39
C ASP A 65 10.18 -5.78 18.94
N ALA A 66 10.33 -6.73 19.87
CA ALA A 66 10.80 -8.09 19.59
C ALA A 66 9.67 -9.08 19.30
N ALA A 67 8.43 -8.74 19.66
CA ALA A 67 7.28 -9.62 19.48
C ALA A 67 6.41 -9.18 18.32
N THR A 68 6.05 -10.12 17.43
CA THR A 68 5.11 -9.89 16.34
C THR A 68 3.90 -10.80 16.56
N ASN A 69 2.89 -10.32 17.28
CA ASN A 69 1.70 -11.07 17.62
C ASN A 69 0.51 -10.11 17.84
N SER A 70 -0.68 -10.65 18.14
CA SER A 70 -1.90 -9.85 18.34
C SER A 70 -2.07 -9.27 19.76
N VAL A 71 -1.09 -9.47 20.64
CA VAL A 71 -1.13 -9.06 22.05
C VAL A 71 -0.23 -7.83 22.29
N ASN A 72 0.86 -7.73 21.55
CA ASN A 72 1.82 -6.64 21.65
C ASN A 72 1.72 -5.67 20.46
N THR A 73 1.97 -4.41 20.74
CA THR A 73 2.13 -3.32 19.77
C THR A 73 3.61 -2.98 19.63
N TRP A 74 4.03 -2.54 18.46
CA TRP A 74 5.38 -1.99 18.26
C TRP A 74 5.47 -0.52 18.64
N SER A 75 6.67 -0.08 19.02
CA SER A 75 6.99 1.32 19.19
C SER A 75 6.87 2.06 17.85
N SER A 76 6.61 3.37 17.90
CA SER A 76 6.62 4.21 16.70
C SER A 76 7.95 4.14 15.95
N THR A 77 9.07 4.07 16.67
CA THR A 77 10.42 3.91 16.10
C THR A 77 10.58 2.61 15.32
N LYS A 78 10.08 1.49 15.86
CA LYS A 78 10.13 0.19 15.18
C LYS A 78 9.25 0.21 13.93
N ILE A 79 8.04 0.76 14.03
CA ILE A 79 7.13 0.92 12.89
C ILE A 79 7.81 1.73 11.77
N ASP A 80 8.36 2.90 12.10
CA ASP A 80 9.09 3.75 11.15
C ASP A 80 10.23 2.99 10.47
N THR A 81 11.06 2.30 11.26
CA THR A 81 12.17 1.47 10.75
C THR A 81 11.68 0.39 9.78
N GLN A 82 10.57 -0.30 10.08
CA GLN A 82 10.01 -1.33 9.19
C GLN A 82 9.44 -0.72 7.90
N ILE A 83 8.80 0.45 7.98
CA ILE A 83 8.29 1.17 6.80
C ILE A 83 9.45 1.61 5.91
N THR A 84 10.51 2.20 6.47
CA THR A 84 11.69 2.60 5.71
C THR A 84 12.36 1.41 5.04
N ALA A 85 12.49 0.28 5.74
CA ALA A 85 13.06 -0.94 5.18
C ALA A 85 12.21 -1.49 4.03
N ALA A 86 10.89 -1.51 4.17
CA ALA A 86 9.98 -1.95 3.11
C ALA A 86 10.05 -1.02 1.89
N LEU A 87 10.12 0.30 2.11
CA LEU A 87 10.29 1.28 1.04
C LEU A 87 11.62 1.07 0.31
N ALA A 88 12.72 0.91 1.04
CA ALA A 88 14.02 0.65 0.45
C ALA A 88 14.04 -0.67 -0.35
N ALA A 89 13.38 -1.71 0.14
CA ALA A 89 13.24 -2.96 -0.61
C ALA A 89 12.47 -2.73 -1.93
N LEU A 90 11.35 -2.01 -1.89
CA LEU A 90 10.56 -1.67 -3.08
C LEU A 90 11.35 -0.80 -4.07
N THR A 91 12.06 0.21 -3.59
CA THR A 91 12.83 1.14 -4.42
C THR A 91 14.21 0.62 -4.80
N SER A 92 14.71 -0.49 -4.24
CA SER A 92 16.00 -1.05 -4.64
C SER A 92 15.92 -1.76 -6.00
N GLY A 93 14.81 -2.44 -6.28
CA GLY A 93 14.57 -3.11 -7.56
C GLY A 93 14.03 -2.18 -8.65
N ALA A 94 13.38 -1.08 -8.26
CA ALA A 94 12.70 -0.18 -9.20
C ALA A 94 13.65 0.59 -10.15
N PRO A 95 14.77 1.20 -9.72
CA PRO A 95 15.69 1.92 -10.59
C PRO A 95 16.24 1.03 -11.70
N GLY A 96 16.68 -0.19 -11.38
CA GLY A 96 17.18 -1.12 -12.39
C GLY A 96 16.08 -1.58 -13.36
N ALA A 97 14.86 -1.83 -12.88
CA ALA A 97 13.73 -2.19 -13.73
C ALA A 97 13.28 -1.02 -14.64
N LEU A 98 13.26 0.21 -14.11
CA LEU A 98 12.94 1.42 -14.87
C LEU A 98 14.02 1.69 -15.92
N ASP A 99 15.29 1.49 -15.58
CA ASP A 99 16.41 1.55 -16.53
C ASP A 99 16.23 0.53 -17.67
N THR A 100 15.84 -0.71 -17.35
CA THR A 100 15.55 -1.72 -18.40
C THR A 100 14.35 -1.35 -19.27
N LEU A 101 13.31 -0.73 -18.69
CA LEU A 101 12.16 -0.26 -19.46
C LEU A 101 12.51 0.93 -20.37
N ASP A 102 13.38 1.84 -19.91
CA ASP A 102 13.90 2.96 -20.69
C ASP A 102 14.79 2.47 -21.84
N GLU A 103 15.73 1.56 -21.56
CA GLU A 103 16.56 0.90 -22.57
C GLU A 103 15.72 0.18 -23.64
N LEU A 104 14.64 -0.50 -23.24
CA LEU A 104 13.72 -1.15 -24.16
C LEU A 104 12.93 -0.15 -25.00
N ALA A 105 12.43 0.93 -24.39
CA ALA A 105 11.71 1.99 -25.12
C ALA A 105 12.63 2.65 -26.17
N LEU A 106 13.87 2.97 -25.78
CA LEU A 106 14.91 3.48 -26.67
C LEU A 106 15.23 2.49 -27.80
N ALA A 107 15.37 1.20 -27.50
CA ALA A 107 15.61 0.17 -28.51
C ALA A 107 14.45 0.02 -29.51
N LEU A 108 13.23 0.38 -29.11
CA LEU A 108 12.04 0.43 -29.97
C LEU A 108 11.81 1.80 -30.62
N GLY A 109 12.74 2.74 -30.43
CA GLY A 109 12.72 4.06 -31.06
C GLY A 109 11.76 5.07 -30.43
N ASP A 110 11.40 4.90 -29.16
CA ASP A 110 10.50 5.79 -28.40
C ASP A 110 9.16 6.10 -29.12
N ASP A 111 8.68 5.17 -29.95
CA ASP A 111 7.48 5.36 -30.74
C ASP A 111 6.22 4.99 -29.94
N ALA A 112 5.50 6.02 -29.47
CA ALA A 112 4.23 5.86 -28.77
C ALA A 112 3.16 5.07 -29.57
N ASN A 113 3.30 5.01 -30.89
CA ASN A 113 2.43 4.26 -31.80
C ASN A 113 3.16 3.10 -32.48
N PHE A 114 4.20 2.54 -31.86
CA PHE A 114 5.08 1.51 -32.43
C PHE A 114 4.30 0.42 -33.21
N ALA A 115 3.24 -0.14 -32.61
CA ALA A 115 2.43 -1.17 -33.25
C ALA A 115 1.76 -0.69 -34.56
N ALA A 116 1.23 0.53 -34.58
CA ALA A 116 0.62 1.11 -35.78
C ALA A 116 1.66 1.47 -36.84
N THR A 117 2.81 2.01 -36.43
CA THR A 117 3.94 2.32 -37.31
C THR A 117 4.46 1.07 -38.00
N ILE A 118 4.74 0.00 -37.23
CA ILE A 118 5.20 -1.28 -37.78
C ILE A 118 4.13 -1.91 -38.67
N THR A 119 2.86 -1.89 -38.26
CA THR A 119 1.75 -2.40 -39.09
C THR A 119 1.65 -1.67 -40.43
N THR A 120 1.78 -0.34 -40.42
CA THR A 120 1.76 0.48 -41.63
C THR A 120 2.98 0.22 -42.52
N ALA A 121 4.17 0.09 -41.92
CA ALA A 121 5.38 -0.26 -42.64
C ALA A 121 5.27 -1.63 -43.32
N LEU A 122 4.66 -2.61 -42.63
CA LEU A 122 4.38 -3.94 -43.15
C LEU A 122 3.32 -3.91 -44.27
N SER A 123 2.24 -3.12 -44.14
CA SER A 123 1.22 -3.01 -45.20
C SER A 123 1.75 -2.40 -46.50
N ASN A 124 2.86 -1.65 -46.42
CA ASN A 124 3.56 -1.08 -47.56
C ASN A 124 4.52 -2.08 -48.24
N ARG A 125 4.63 -3.32 -47.77
CA ARG A 125 5.39 -4.39 -48.45
C ARG A 125 4.51 -5.07 -49.50
N VAL A 126 5.14 -5.48 -50.59
CA VAL A 126 4.51 -6.31 -51.63
C VAL A 126 4.51 -7.75 -51.15
N ARG A 127 3.33 -8.38 -51.08
CA ARG A 127 3.18 -9.80 -50.74
C ARG A 127 3.38 -10.68 -51.96
N PHE A 128 4.06 -11.81 -51.78
CA PHE A 128 4.18 -12.87 -52.79
C PHE A 128 3.28 -14.07 -52.51
N ASP A 129 2.81 -14.19 -51.26
CA ASP A 129 2.06 -15.34 -50.76
C ASP A 129 0.54 -15.23 -51.00
N ALA A 130 0.05 -14.02 -51.31
CA ALA A 130 -1.37 -13.76 -51.55
C ALA A 130 -1.59 -12.59 -52.51
N ALA A 131 -2.76 -12.56 -53.14
CA ALA A 131 -3.20 -11.41 -53.94
C ALA A 131 -3.35 -10.16 -53.06
N GLN A 132 -2.86 -9.01 -53.54
CA GLN A 132 -2.88 -7.74 -52.82
C GLN A 132 -3.58 -6.67 -53.66
N ALA A 133 -4.51 -5.95 -53.04
CA ALA A 133 -5.17 -4.80 -53.67
C ALA A 133 -4.29 -3.55 -53.51
N LEU A 134 -3.69 -3.12 -54.62
CA LEU A 134 -2.88 -1.89 -54.71
C LEU A 134 -3.55 -0.88 -55.64
N THR A 135 -3.44 0.41 -55.31
CA THR A 135 -3.82 1.50 -56.22
C THR A 135 -2.89 1.55 -57.43
N ALA A 136 -3.29 2.19 -58.52
CA ALA A 136 -2.45 2.28 -59.72
C ALA A 136 -1.05 2.89 -59.44
N PRO A 137 -0.92 3.99 -58.68
CA PRO A 137 0.40 4.52 -58.31
C PRO A 137 1.23 3.53 -57.46
N GLN A 138 0.59 2.82 -56.53
CA GLN A 138 1.26 1.80 -55.71
C GLN A 138 1.79 0.64 -56.56
N LYS A 139 1.05 0.20 -57.59
CA LYS A 139 1.51 -0.83 -58.54
C LYS A 139 2.75 -0.39 -59.30
N VAL A 140 2.78 0.85 -59.78
CA VAL A 140 3.95 1.40 -60.49
C VAL A 140 5.17 1.42 -59.57
N GLN A 141 5.05 1.94 -58.35
CA GLN A 141 6.16 1.96 -57.38
C GLN A 141 6.61 0.54 -56.99
N ALA A 142 5.67 -0.37 -56.78
CA ALA A 142 5.96 -1.77 -56.47
C ALA A 142 6.77 -2.43 -57.59
N ASN A 143 6.33 -2.28 -58.85
CA ASN A 143 7.02 -2.79 -60.03
C ASN A 143 8.45 -2.26 -60.12
N THR A 144 8.64 -0.94 -59.95
CA THR A 144 9.96 -0.31 -59.90
C THR A 144 10.85 -0.92 -58.81
N ASN A 145 10.33 -1.09 -57.59
CA ASN A 145 11.11 -1.59 -56.45
C ASN A 145 11.56 -3.04 -56.62
N ILE A 146 10.72 -3.89 -57.24
CA ILE A 146 11.01 -5.32 -57.42
C ILE A 146 11.64 -5.63 -58.79
N GLY A 147 11.84 -4.63 -59.63
CA GLY A 147 12.34 -4.81 -61.00
C GLY A 147 11.34 -5.51 -61.94
N ALA A 148 10.05 -5.44 -61.65
CA ALA A 148 9.01 -5.91 -62.54
C ALA A 148 8.62 -4.83 -63.56
N VAL A 149 8.14 -5.25 -64.73
CA VAL A 149 7.66 -4.38 -65.80
C VAL A 149 6.14 -4.30 -65.73
N SER A 150 5.55 -3.12 -65.97
CA SER A 150 4.10 -2.96 -65.95
C SER A 150 3.43 -3.74 -67.08
N LEU A 151 2.25 -4.29 -66.85
CA LEU A 151 1.40 -4.91 -67.89
C LEU A 151 1.11 -3.92 -69.05
N THR A 152 1.09 -2.62 -68.77
CA THR A 152 0.91 -1.58 -69.80
C THR A 152 2.09 -1.50 -70.76
N ASP A 153 3.30 -1.88 -70.31
CA ASP A 153 4.53 -1.73 -71.08
C ASP A 153 4.73 -2.91 -72.05
N PHE A 154 4.08 -4.06 -71.79
CA PHE A 154 4.07 -5.21 -72.69
C PHE A 154 3.11 -5.06 -73.88
N GLY A 155 2.36 -3.95 -73.96
CA GLY A 155 1.26 -3.84 -74.91
C GLY A 155 0.13 -4.82 -74.59
N ALA A 156 -0.88 -4.90 -75.45
CA ALA A 156 -1.97 -5.84 -75.25
C ALA A 156 -1.46 -7.27 -75.46
N ILE A 157 -1.02 -7.91 -74.36
CA ILE A 157 -0.51 -9.28 -74.32
C ILE A 157 -1.51 -10.33 -74.83
N ASP A 158 -2.80 -9.98 -74.84
CA ASP A 158 -3.88 -10.81 -75.39
C ASP A 158 -4.21 -10.47 -76.86
N THR A 159 -3.51 -9.51 -77.46
CA THR A 159 -3.72 -9.17 -78.87
C THR A 159 -3.15 -10.26 -79.76
N ASP A 160 -4.05 -10.96 -80.46
CA ASP A 160 -3.67 -11.87 -81.53
C ASP A 160 -3.17 -11.07 -82.75
N TYR A 161 -1.89 -10.74 -82.73
CA TYR A 161 -1.23 -10.06 -83.83
C TYR A 161 -1.25 -10.88 -85.13
N VAL A 162 -1.39 -12.21 -85.05
CA VAL A 162 -1.51 -13.09 -86.23
C VAL A 162 -2.86 -12.89 -86.90
N ALA A 163 -3.95 -12.83 -86.12
CA ALA A 163 -5.28 -12.52 -86.66
C ALA A 163 -5.34 -11.13 -87.31
N ILE A 164 -4.75 -10.11 -86.67
CA ILE A 164 -4.69 -8.74 -87.24
C ILE A 164 -3.92 -8.73 -88.57
N PHE A 165 -2.75 -9.39 -88.62
CA PHE A 165 -1.96 -9.49 -89.84
C PHE A 165 -2.72 -10.20 -90.98
N ASN A 166 -3.36 -11.33 -90.68
CA ASN A 166 -4.14 -12.08 -91.67
C ASN A 166 -5.34 -11.29 -92.19
N ALA A 167 -6.00 -10.51 -91.34
CA ALA A 167 -7.11 -9.64 -91.75
C ALA A 167 -6.65 -8.47 -92.65
N ALA A 168 -5.40 -8.02 -92.52
CA ALA A 168 -4.83 -6.95 -93.34
C ALA A 168 -4.30 -7.43 -94.72
N LEU A 169 -4.18 -8.75 -94.93
CA LEU A 169 -3.78 -9.34 -96.21
C LEU A 169 -4.92 -9.46 -97.24
N VAL A 170 -6.15 -9.13 -96.84
CA VAL A 170 -7.37 -9.26 -97.66
C VAL A 170 -7.67 -7.99 -98.43
#